data_AF-A0A1I7SIJ2-F1
#
_entry.id   AF-A0A1I7SIJ2-F1
#
_cell.length_a   1.000
_cell.length_b   1.000
_cell.length_c   1.000
_cell.angle_alpha   90.00
_cell.angle_beta   90.00
_cell.angle_gamma   90.00
#
_symmetry.space_group_name_H-M   'P 1'
#
loop_
_entity.id
_entity.type
_entity.pdbx_description
1 polymer ?
#
loop_
_entity_poly.entity_id
_entity_poly.type
_entity_poly.pdbx_seq_one_letter_code
_entity_poly.pdbx_strand_id
1 'polypeptide(L)'
;ISSVIVRYKNTAKNLLKSGQLERRVVFIPLDDIQSRTVGDRQYQRAVQLVGEGHVYRAIDLVEFSPDIRKAVEFALGSMLICTDMNRAREVCFDHQVHTRVVTLDGEDFRPDGVLSGGGTGNKGRCLRALNECFEGNRRIREIEHELRSITGELE
;
A
#
# COMPACT_ATOMS: atom_id res chain seq x y z
N ILE A 1 -5.72 6.57 8.09
CA ILE A 1 -5.39 5.61 9.16
C ILE A 1 -4.01 5.06 8.81
N SER A 2 -3.01 5.29 9.66
CA SER A 2 -1.63 4.84 9.43
C SER A 2 -1.38 3.60 10.27
N SER A 3 -1.06 2.48 9.63
CA SER A 3 -0.70 1.23 10.30
C SER A 3 0.80 1.16 10.56
N VAL A 4 1.21 0.47 11.61
CA VAL A 4 2.61 0.28 12.01
C VAL A 4 3.00 -1.18 11.84
N ILE A 5 4.01 -1.44 11.02
CA ILE A 5 4.53 -2.79 10.80
C ILE A 5 5.47 -3.16 11.96
N VAL A 6 5.29 -4.35 12.53
CA VAL A 6 6.17 -4.88 13.59
C VAL A 6 6.63 -6.29 13.23
N ARG A 7 7.83 -6.66 13.71
CA ARG A 7 8.40 -7.98 13.43
C ARG A 7 7.60 -9.12 14.06
N TYR A 8 7.18 -8.95 15.31
CA TYR A 8 6.50 -10.00 16.07
C TYR A 8 5.16 -9.55 16.66
N LYS A 9 4.19 -10.45 16.71
CA LYS A 9 2.88 -10.26 17.36
C LYS A 9 3.02 -9.86 18.82
N ASN A 10 4.03 -10.41 19.51
CA ASN A 10 4.28 -10.06 20.91
C ASN A 10 4.71 -8.59 21.08
N THR A 11 5.47 -8.04 20.13
CA THR A 11 5.84 -6.62 20.12
C THR A 11 4.60 -5.73 20.03
N ALA A 12 3.66 -6.05 19.13
CA ALA A 12 2.37 -5.32 19.05
C ALA A 12 1.60 -5.40 20.38
N LYS A 13 1.50 -6.59 20.99
CA LYS A 13 0.82 -6.77 22.29
C LYS A 13 1.43 -5.90 23.38
N ASN A 14 2.76 -5.87 23.46
CA ASN A 14 3.45 -5.08 24.48
C ASN A 14 3.26 -3.57 24.26
N LEU A 15 3.35 -3.11 23.01
CA LEU A 15 3.09 -1.70 22.67
C LEU A 15 1.64 -1.29 22.98
N LEU A 16 0.67 -2.16 22.72
CA LEU A 16 -0.74 -1.91 23.06
C LEU A 16 -0.99 -1.85 24.56
N LYS A 17 -0.28 -2.65 25.37
CA LYS A 17 -0.45 -2.70 26.83
C LYS A 17 0.31 -1.60 27.57
N SER A 18 1.52 -1.29 27.12
CA SER A 18 2.48 -0.50 27.90
C SER A 18 3.19 0.58 27.09
N GLY A 19 2.86 0.76 25.81
CA GLY A 19 3.54 1.70 24.92
C GLY A 19 3.04 3.15 24.99
N GLN A 20 2.16 3.49 25.94
CA GLN A 20 1.65 4.86 26.16
C GLN A 20 1.17 5.55 24.87
N LEU A 21 0.40 4.82 24.05
CA LEU A 21 -0.04 5.31 22.74
C LEU A 21 -1.06 6.44 22.91
N GLU A 22 -0.72 7.64 22.45
CA GLU A 22 -1.61 8.82 22.50
C GLU A 22 -2.86 8.69 21.61
N ARG A 23 -2.84 7.75 20.66
CA ARG A 23 -3.91 7.55 19.69
C ARG A 23 -4.10 6.07 19.37
N ARG A 24 -5.25 5.74 18.79
CA ARG A 24 -5.51 4.40 18.26
C ARG A 24 -4.54 4.09 17.12
N VAL A 25 -3.76 3.02 17.28
CA VAL A 25 -2.82 2.51 16.27
C VAL A 25 -3.23 1.11 15.84
N VAL A 26 -3.08 0.82 14.54
CA VAL A 26 -3.23 -0.52 13.98
C VAL A 26 -1.84 -1.10 13.75
N PHE A 27 -1.54 -2.24 14.35
CA PHE A 27 -0.26 -2.94 14.16
C PHE A 27 -0.41 -4.08 13.15
N ILE A 28 0.61 -4.25 12.30
CA ILE A 28 0.73 -5.32 11.29
C ILE A 28 1.91 -6.21 11.70
N PRO A 29 1.67 -7.35 12.36
CA PRO A 29 2.74 -8.27 12.78
C PRO A 29 3.18 -9.21 11.65
N LEU A 30 4.45 -9.14 11.24
CA LEU A 30 5.00 -9.89 10.10
C LEU A 30 5.04 -11.42 10.31
N ASP A 31 5.14 -11.86 11.56
CA ASP A 31 5.14 -13.27 11.95
C ASP A 31 3.76 -13.94 11.92
N ASP A 32 2.67 -13.16 12.01
CA ASP A 32 1.30 -13.67 12.19
C ASP A 32 0.34 -13.25 11.07
N ILE A 33 0.68 -12.23 10.27
CA ILE A 33 -0.22 -11.71 9.25
C ILE A 33 -0.44 -12.71 8.11
N GLN A 34 -1.71 -12.84 7.72
CA GLN A 34 -2.13 -13.60 6.55
C GLN A 34 -2.28 -12.63 5.37
N SER A 35 -1.47 -12.80 4.34
CA SER A 35 -1.61 -12.07 3.08
C SER A 35 -2.29 -12.94 2.02
N ARG A 36 -2.97 -12.29 1.08
CA ARG A 36 -3.53 -12.92 -0.11
C ARG A 36 -3.20 -12.03 -1.31
N THR A 37 -2.86 -12.65 -2.41
CA THR A 37 -2.58 -11.96 -3.67
C THR A 37 -3.59 -12.36 -4.73
N VAL A 38 -3.87 -11.46 -5.67
CA VAL A 38 -4.66 -11.80 -6.86
C VAL A 38 -3.91 -12.84 -7.68
N GLY A 39 -4.49 -14.03 -7.83
CA GLY A 39 -3.87 -15.13 -8.58
C GLY A 39 -3.76 -14.84 -10.09
N ASP A 40 -2.92 -15.58 -10.80
CA ASP A 40 -2.73 -15.39 -12.25
C ASP A 40 -4.01 -15.60 -13.04
N ARG A 41 -4.82 -16.60 -12.67
CA ARG A 41 -6.11 -16.86 -13.34
C ARG A 41 -7.07 -15.68 -13.21
N GLN A 42 -7.19 -15.10 -12.01
CA GLN A 42 -8.05 -13.95 -11.76
C GLN A 42 -7.55 -12.72 -12.51
N TYR A 43 -6.24 -12.48 -12.50
CA TYR A 43 -5.64 -11.36 -13.20
C TYR A 43 -5.81 -11.47 -14.72
N GLN A 44 -5.53 -12.64 -15.30
CA GLN A 44 -5.72 -12.88 -16.74
C GLN A 44 -7.18 -12.73 -17.15
N ARG A 45 -8.13 -13.18 -16.32
CA ARG A 45 -9.55 -12.93 -16.55
C ARG A 45 -9.88 -11.44 -16.55
N ALA A 46 -9.34 -10.68 -15.60
CA ALA A 46 -9.54 -9.23 -15.56
C ALA A 46 -8.99 -8.56 -16.83
N VAL A 47 -7.80 -8.95 -17.29
CA VAL A 47 -7.21 -8.44 -18.55
C VAL A 47 -8.09 -8.77 -19.75
N GLN A 48 -8.64 -9.98 -19.83
CA GLN A 48 -9.56 -10.37 -20.91
C GLN A 48 -10.84 -9.54 -20.95
N LEU A 49 -11.34 -9.10 -19.79
CA LEU A 49 -12.56 -8.28 -19.71
C LEU A 49 -12.33 -6.86 -20.23
N VAL A 50 -11.24 -6.20 -19.79
CA VAL A 50 -11.08 -4.75 -20.01
C VAL A 50 -9.95 -4.36 -20.96
N GLY A 51 -9.16 -5.34 -21.40
CA GLY A 51 -7.98 -5.17 -22.25
C GLY A 51 -6.68 -4.98 -21.48
N GLU A 52 -5.56 -5.27 -22.15
CA GLU A 52 -4.23 -4.94 -21.64
C GLU A 52 -4.08 -3.42 -21.44
N GLY A 53 -3.30 -3.04 -20.44
CA GLY A 53 -3.08 -1.63 -20.11
C GLY A 53 -4.21 -0.96 -19.30
N HIS A 54 -5.31 -1.67 -19.06
CA HIS A 54 -6.47 -1.14 -18.34
C HIS A 54 -6.68 -1.72 -16.94
N VAL A 55 -5.94 -2.77 -16.57
CA VAL A 55 -5.98 -3.39 -15.26
C VAL A 55 -4.60 -3.85 -14.80
N TYR A 56 -4.29 -3.55 -13.54
CA TYR A 56 -3.00 -3.85 -12.93
C TYR A 56 -3.20 -4.44 -11.54
N ARG A 57 -2.30 -5.30 -11.08
CA ARG A 57 -2.24 -5.64 -9.66
C ARG A 57 -1.66 -4.45 -8.90
N ALA A 58 -2.29 -4.06 -7.80
CA ALA A 58 -1.80 -2.91 -7.03
C ALA A 58 -0.38 -3.14 -6.46
N ILE A 59 -0.03 -4.39 -6.14
CA ILE A 59 1.30 -4.74 -5.64
C ILE A 59 2.42 -4.58 -6.68
N ASP A 60 2.12 -4.72 -7.97
CA ASP A 60 3.09 -4.61 -9.05
C ASP A 60 3.45 -3.15 -9.36
N LEU A 61 2.68 -2.20 -8.80
CA LEU A 61 2.85 -0.76 -9.00
C LEU A 61 3.66 -0.08 -7.88
N VAL A 62 4.21 -0.86 -6.94
CA VAL A 62 4.97 -0.34 -5.80
C VAL A 62 6.28 -1.10 -5.61
N GLU A 63 7.32 -0.38 -5.18
CA GLU A 63 8.61 -0.96 -4.81
C GLU A 63 8.76 -1.02 -3.29
N PHE A 64 9.31 -2.12 -2.77
CA PHE A 64 9.48 -2.32 -1.34
C PHE A 64 10.58 -3.34 -1.03
N SER A 65 11.14 -3.26 0.18
CA SER A 65 12.10 -4.27 0.66
C SER A 65 11.43 -5.64 0.82
N PRO A 66 12.10 -6.75 0.44
CA PRO A 66 11.59 -8.10 0.65
C PRO A 66 11.16 -8.40 2.09
N ASP A 67 11.80 -7.77 3.08
CA ASP A 67 11.53 -7.96 4.50
C ASP A 67 10.10 -7.58 4.92
N ILE A 68 9.46 -6.68 4.16
CA ILE A 68 8.10 -6.21 4.44
C ILE A 68 7.06 -6.76 3.46
N ARG A 69 7.44 -7.71 2.59
CA ARG A 69 6.58 -8.27 1.54
C ARG A 69 5.20 -8.68 2.04
N LYS A 70 5.13 -9.44 3.14
CA LYS A 70 3.85 -9.89 3.73
C LYS A 70 2.93 -8.73 4.11
N ALA A 71 3.49 -7.63 4.62
CA ALA A 71 2.70 -6.45 4.98
C ALA A 71 2.18 -5.72 3.74
N VAL A 72 2.99 -5.63 2.69
CA VAL A 72 2.58 -5.00 1.42
C VAL A 72 1.51 -5.85 0.72
N GLU A 73 1.69 -7.17 0.67
CA GLU A 73 0.67 -8.10 0.15
C GLU A 73 -0.63 -8.04 0.95
N PHE A 74 -0.56 -7.87 2.28
CA PHE A 74 -1.77 -7.65 3.08
C PHE A 74 -2.51 -6.36 2.70
N ALA A 75 -1.76 -5.28 2.42
CA ALA A 75 -2.36 -3.98 2.10
C ALA A 75 -2.87 -3.88 0.65
N LEU A 76 -2.12 -4.43 -0.31
CA LEU A 76 -2.30 -4.21 -1.75
C LEU A 76 -2.45 -5.51 -2.55
N GLY A 77 -2.14 -6.68 -1.96
CA GLY A 77 -2.09 -7.95 -2.69
C GLY A 77 -3.45 -8.38 -3.24
N SER A 78 -4.54 -8.10 -2.53
CA SER A 78 -5.91 -8.44 -2.95
C SER A 78 -6.65 -7.27 -3.61
N MET A 79 -5.93 -6.44 -4.36
CA MET A 79 -6.47 -5.25 -5.03
C MET A 79 -6.01 -5.19 -6.49
N LEU A 80 -6.97 -4.85 -7.36
CA LEU A 80 -6.70 -4.44 -8.74
C LEU A 80 -6.86 -2.93 -8.90
N ILE A 81 -6.11 -2.34 -9.80
CA ILE A 81 -6.24 -0.94 -10.21
C ILE A 81 -6.72 -0.90 -11.65
N CYS A 82 -7.78 -0.12 -11.92
CA CYS A 82 -8.35 0.08 -13.25
C CYS A 82 -8.27 1.55 -13.67
N THR A 83 -8.24 1.78 -14.99
CA THR A 83 -8.18 3.15 -15.53
C THR A 83 -9.49 3.92 -15.34
N ASP A 84 -10.63 3.24 -15.47
CA ASP A 84 -11.95 3.88 -15.54
C ASP A 84 -12.98 3.18 -14.64
N MET A 85 -13.99 3.94 -14.22
CA MET A 85 -15.09 3.46 -13.38
C MET A 85 -15.88 2.30 -14.01
N ASN A 86 -16.18 2.37 -15.32
CA ASN A 86 -16.95 1.32 -16.01
C ASN A 86 -16.20 -0.01 -16.02
N ARG A 87 -14.89 0.04 -16.32
CA ARG A 87 -13.99 -1.11 -16.31
C ARG A 87 -13.84 -1.68 -14.90
N ALA A 88 -13.67 -0.82 -13.90
CA ALA A 88 -13.56 -1.25 -12.50
C ALA A 88 -14.80 -1.99 -12.03
N ARG A 89 -16.00 -1.51 -12.41
CA ARG A 89 -17.27 -2.17 -12.12
C ARG A 89 -17.35 -3.55 -12.76
N GLU A 90 -17.01 -3.66 -14.04
CA GLU A 90 -17.03 -4.93 -14.77
C GLU A 90 -16.09 -5.97 -14.14
N VAL A 91 -14.85 -5.57 -13.83
CA VAL A 91 -13.84 -6.45 -13.22
C VAL A 91 -14.22 -6.84 -11.79
N CYS A 92 -14.71 -5.91 -10.97
CA CYS A 92 -15.02 -6.17 -9.56
C CYS A 92 -16.13 -7.21 -9.38
N PHE A 93 -17.15 -7.15 -10.23
CA PHE A 93 -18.36 -7.98 -10.10
C PHE A 93 -18.36 -9.23 -11.00
N ASP A 94 -17.32 -9.44 -11.82
CA ASP A 94 -17.14 -10.71 -12.52
C ASP A 94 -16.92 -11.85 -11.52
N HIS A 95 -17.65 -12.95 -11.71
CA HIS A 95 -17.66 -14.10 -10.79
C HIS A 95 -16.30 -14.79 -10.65
N GLN A 96 -15.48 -14.77 -11.71
CA GLN A 96 -14.17 -15.40 -11.70
C GLN A 96 -13.09 -14.48 -11.14
N VAL A 97 -13.26 -13.15 -11.21
CA VAL A 97 -12.33 -12.19 -10.62
C VAL A 97 -12.66 -11.95 -9.14
N HIS A 98 -13.88 -11.51 -8.83
CA HIS A 98 -14.43 -11.27 -7.48
C HIS A 98 -13.42 -10.64 -6.50
N THR A 99 -12.79 -9.54 -6.92
CA THR A 99 -11.67 -8.88 -6.22
C THR A 99 -11.97 -7.39 -6.07
N ARG A 100 -11.47 -6.76 -5.01
CA ARG A 100 -11.56 -5.30 -4.82
C ARG A 100 -10.84 -4.57 -5.95
N VAL A 101 -11.48 -3.58 -6.54
CA VAL A 101 -10.93 -2.78 -7.64
C VAL A 101 -10.97 -1.29 -7.29
N VAL A 102 -9.87 -0.60 -7.50
CA VAL A 102 -9.77 0.86 -7.30
C VAL A 102 -9.48 1.53 -8.64
N THR A 103 -10.12 2.65 -8.95
CA THR A 103 -9.84 3.42 -10.17
C THR A 103 -8.70 4.41 -9.97
N LEU A 104 -8.16 4.98 -11.06
CA LEU A 104 -7.19 6.07 -10.98
C LEU A 104 -7.77 7.34 -10.35
N ASP A 105 -9.07 7.59 -10.53
CA ASP A 105 -9.80 8.70 -9.90
C ASP A 105 -10.12 8.42 -8.40
N GLY A 106 -9.82 7.20 -7.93
CA GLY A 106 -9.88 6.82 -6.53
C GLY A 106 -11.25 6.36 -6.06
N GLU A 107 -12.14 5.95 -6.96
CA GLU A 107 -13.31 5.15 -6.59
C GLU A 107 -12.90 3.74 -6.17
N ASP A 108 -13.54 3.22 -5.14
CA ASP A 108 -13.25 1.92 -4.55
C ASP A 108 -14.46 1.00 -4.67
N PHE A 109 -14.30 -0.06 -5.45
CA PHE A 109 -15.28 -1.10 -5.71
C PHE A 109 -14.91 -2.34 -4.92
N ARG A 110 -15.85 -2.84 -4.12
CA ARG A 110 -15.68 -4.08 -3.39
C ARG A 110 -16.68 -5.14 -3.86
N PRO A 111 -16.25 -6.41 -3.94
CA PRO A 111 -17.10 -7.50 -4.43
C PRO A 111 -18.29 -7.83 -3.52
N ASP A 112 -18.29 -7.32 -2.27
CA ASP A 112 -19.40 -7.39 -1.32
C ASP A 112 -20.53 -6.38 -1.61
N GLY A 113 -20.45 -5.64 -2.72
CA GLY A 113 -21.46 -4.67 -3.15
C GLY A 113 -21.23 -3.26 -2.58
N VAL A 114 -20.13 -3.03 -1.87
CA VAL A 114 -19.78 -1.69 -1.39
C VAL A 114 -19.08 -0.91 -2.51
N LEU A 115 -19.63 0.25 -2.85
CA LEU A 115 -19.03 1.24 -3.73
C LEU A 115 -18.76 2.52 -2.94
N SER A 116 -17.52 3.01 -2.97
CA SER A 116 -17.13 4.28 -2.37
C SER A 116 -16.57 5.22 -3.42
N GLY A 117 -17.30 6.30 -3.73
CA GLY A 117 -16.92 7.36 -4.66
C GLY A 117 -17.45 8.72 -4.19
N GLY A 118 -16.85 9.81 -4.67
CA GLY A 118 -17.24 11.18 -4.30
C GLY A 118 -16.09 12.18 -4.32
N GLY A 119 -16.40 13.48 -4.15
CA GLY A 119 -15.43 14.58 -4.19
C GLY A 119 -14.40 14.48 -3.05
N THR A 120 -13.17 14.14 -3.40
CA THR A 120 -12.13 13.82 -2.42
C THR A 120 -11.07 14.89 -2.38
N GLY A 121 -11.35 15.98 -1.67
CA GLY A 121 -10.41 17.11 -1.50
C GLY A 121 -9.05 16.76 -0.86
N ASN A 122 -8.80 15.49 -0.51
CA ASN A 122 -7.57 15.06 0.19
C ASN A 122 -6.98 13.71 -0.27
N LYS A 123 -7.53 13.02 -1.29
CA LYS A 123 -6.95 11.73 -1.74
C LYS A 123 -5.62 12.01 -2.46
N GLY A 124 -4.50 11.57 -1.88
CA GLY A 124 -3.15 11.73 -2.44
C GLY A 124 -2.24 12.76 -1.75
N ARG A 125 -2.78 13.70 -0.96
CA ARG A 125 -1.96 14.69 -0.23
C ARG A 125 -1.02 14.04 0.77
N CYS A 126 -1.48 13.02 1.50
CA CYS A 126 -0.63 12.29 2.43
C CYS A 126 0.54 11.59 1.72
N LEU A 127 0.31 10.99 0.55
CA LEU A 127 1.38 10.29 -0.18
C LEU A 127 2.41 11.29 -0.73
N ARG A 128 1.96 12.44 -1.25
CA ARG A 128 2.85 13.53 -1.68
C ARG A 128 3.66 14.10 -0.53
N ALA A 129 3.02 14.45 0.58
CA ALA A 129 3.70 14.96 1.78
C ALA A 129 4.68 13.92 2.37
N LEU A 130 4.34 12.64 2.32
CA LEU A 130 5.26 11.56 2.70
C LEU A 130 6.47 11.53 1.78
N ASN A 131 6.27 11.60 0.46
CA ASN A 131 7.37 11.62 -0.51
C ASN A 131 8.30 12.83 -0.30
N GLU A 132 7.73 14.02 -0.13
CA GLU A 132 8.48 15.24 0.20
C GLU A 132 9.31 15.07 1.48
N CYS A 133 8.73 14.45 2.52
CA CYS A 133 9.43 14.16 3.77
C CYS A 133 10.55 13.12 3.59
N PHE A 134 10.33 12.09 2.78
CA PHE A 134 11.36 11.10 2.46
C PHE A 134 12.53 11.72 1.69
N GLU A 135 12.24 12.54 0.68
CA GLU A 135 13.26 13.27 -0.08
C GLU A 135 14.06 14.22 0.81
N GLY A 136 13.38 14.97 1.69
CA GLY A 136 14.04 15.86 2.66
C GLY A 136 14.98 15.09 3.60
N ASN A 137 14.50 14.00 4.19
CA ASN A 137 15.31 13.16 5.07
C ASN A 137 16.50 12.52 4.36
N ARG A 138 16.34 12.15 3.08
CA ARG A 138 17.44 11.63 2.27
C ARG A 138 18.54 12.67 2.09
N ARG A 139 18.17 13.90 1.71
CA ARG A 139 19.12 15.02 1.56
C ARG A 139 19.86 15.33 2.86
N ILE A 140 19.16 15.31 4.00
CA ILE A 140 19.79 15.50 5.32
C ILE A 140 20.86 14.43 5.55
N ARG A 141 20.56 13.15 5.31
CA ARG A 141 21.54 12.06 5.50
C ARG A 141 22.73 12.17 4.57
N GLU A 142 22.53 12.59 3.32
CA GLU A 142 23.59 12.81 2.34
C GLU A 142 24.53 13.93 2.82
N ILE A 143 23.98 15.08 3.23
CA ILE A 143 24.77 16.20 3.77
C ILE A 143 25.51 15.81 5.06
N GLU A 144 24.85 15.10 5.98
CA GLU A 144 25.52 14.61 7.19
C GLU A 144 26.66 13.63 6.89
N HIS A 145 26.51 12.81 5.85
CA HIS A 145 27.56 11.90 5.40
C HIS A 145 28.74 12.68 4.81
N GLU A 146 28.48 13.65 3.93
CA GLU A 146 29.52 14.52 3.35
C GLU A 146 30.28 15.31 4.42
N LEU A 147 29.55 15.89 5.39
CA LEU A 147 30.16 16.58 6.53
C LEU A 147 31.07 15.64 7.31
N ARG A 148 30.61 14.42 7.64
CA ARG A 148 31.40 13.42 8.35
C ARG A 148 32.69 13.05 7.59
N SER A 149 32.63 12.89 6.27
CA SER A 149 33.84 12.61 5.47
C SER A 149 34.84 13.76 5.51
N ILE A 150 34.40 15.01 5.33
CA ILE A 150 35.28 16.17 5.30
C ILE A 150 35.91 16.41 6.69
N THR A 151 35.12 16.30 7.76
CA THR A 151 35.66 16.44 9.12
C THR A 151 36.64 15.33 9.48
N GLY A 152 36.43 14.11 8.98
CA GLY A 152 37.36 13.00 9.19
C GLY A 152 38.65 13.08 8.37
N GLU A 153 38.68 13.92 7.32
CA GLU A 153 39.90 14.22 6.55
C GLU A 153 40.73 15.37 7.14
N LEU A 154 40.14 16.14 8.06
CA LEU A 154 40.78 17.27 8.75
C LEU A 154 41.40 16.88 10.11
N GLU A 155 41.11 15.68 10.62
CA GLU A 155 41.78 15.02 11.75
C GLU A 155 42.94 14.13 11.28
#